data_AF-A0A4E9FLQ2-F1
#
_entry.id   AF-A0A4E9FLQ2-F1
#
_cell.length_a   1.000
_cell.length_b   1.000
_cell.length_c   1.000
_cell.angle_alpha   90.00
_cell.angle_beta   90.00
_cell.angle_gamma   90.00
#
_symmetry.space_group_name_H-M   'P 1'
#
loop_
_entity.id
_entity.type
_entity.pdbx_description
1 polymer ?
#
loop_
_entity_poly.entity_id
_entity_poly.type
_entity_poly.pdbx_seq_one_letter_code
_entity_poly.pdbx_strand_id
1 'polypeptide(L)'
;MSSRTTVSCVDVNDIMSAFGDWTLRLDVKVFYSALYATIFVVGLIGNGLLIGSLAKRKRISVPNIFLINLAISDLVWDGDKIDKRTVWDGDKIDKRTVLDGDKIDKRTVLDGDKIDKRTVLDGDKIDKRTVLDGDKIDKRTVRDGDKIDKRTVLDGDKIDKRTVLDGNKIDKRTVWDGDKIDKRTVWDGDKIDKRTVLDGDKIDKRTVLDGNKIDKRTVWDGDKIDKRTVRDGDKIDKRTVLDGDKIDKRTVLDGDKIDKRTVLDGDKIDKRTVRDECDQK
;
A
#
# COMPACT_ATOMS: atom_id res chain seq x y z
N MET A 1 49.75 2.97 5.65
CA MET A 1 49.23 3.84 4.57
C MET A 1 47.86 3.33 4.19
N SER A 2 46.80 4.11 4.46
CA SER A 2 45.40 3.68 4.28
C SER A 2 44.93 4.08 2.88
N SER A 3 44.90 3.12 1.96
CA SER A 3 44.40 3.34 0.60
C SER A 3 42.89 3.09 0.55
N ARG A 4 42.13 4.18 0.43
CA ARG A 4 40.69 4.17 0.12
C ARG A 4 40.46 3.48 -1.23
N THR A 5 39.76 2.36 -1.25
CA THR A 5 39.26 1.74 -2.47
C THR A 5 37.96 2.45 -2.88
N THR A 6 38.05 3.32 -3.88
CA THR A 6 36.90 3.89 -4.58
C THR A 6 36.21 2.80 -5.39
N VAL A 7 34.96 2.46 -5.05
CA VAL A 7 34.13 1.57 -5.86
C VAL A 7 33.64 2.35 -7.07
N SER A 8 34.18 2.07 -8.25
CA SER A 8 33.67 2.59 -9.52
C SER A 8 32.30 1.97 -9.82
N CYS A 9 31.27 2.79 -9.97
CA CYS A 9 29.97 2.36 -10.47
C CYS A 9 30.14 1.94 -11.94
N VAL A 10 29.93 0.67 -12.25
CA VAL A 10 29.93 0.16 -13.63
C VAL A 10 28.49 0.11 -14.10
N ASP A 11 28.21 0.64 -15.30
CA ASP A 11 26.88 0.57 -15.91
C ASP A 11 26.51 -0.90 -16.10
N VAL A 12 25.29 -1.29 -15.69
CA VAL A 12 24.82 -2.68 -15.84
C VAL A 12 24.81 -3.09 -17.32
N ASN A 13 24.60 -2.13 -18.23
CA ASN A 13 24.72 -2.39 -19.66
C ASN A 13 26.16 -2.71 -20.07
N ASP A 14 27.16 -2.08 -19.46
CA ASP A 14 28.57 -2.38 -19.73
C ASP A 14 28.91 -3.79 -19.24
N ILE A 15 28.45 -4.16 -18.03
CA ILE A 15 28.65 -5.50 -17.46
C ILE A 15 28.01 -6.55 -18.36
N MET A 16 26.74 -6.37 -18.72
CA MET A 16 26.01 -7.33 -19.55
C MET A 16 26.56 -7.38 -20.99
N SER A 17 27.11 -6.29 -21.52
CA SER A 17 27.82 -6.31 -22.81
C SER A 17 29.09 -7.16 -22.76
N ALA A 18 29.80 -7.16 -21.62
CA ALA A 18 31.02 -7.96 -21.40
C ALA A 18 30.73 -9.46 -21.26
N PHE A 19 29.54 -9.83 -20.78
CA PHE A 19 29.08 -11.23 -20.71
C PHE A 19 28.51 -11.76 -22.03
N GLY A 20 28.54 -10.95 -23.11
CA GLY A 20 28.00 -11.36 -24.41
C GLY A 20 26.47 -11.46 -24.40
N ASP A 21 25.79 -10.70 -23.53
CA ASP A 21 24.34 -10.76 -23.42
C ASP A 21 23.69 -10.08 -24.64
N TRP A 22 23.26 -10.92 -25.58
CA TRP A 22 22.62 -10.54 -26.84
C TRP A 22 21.42 -9.60 -26.66
N THR A 23 20.73 -9.64 -25.51
CA THR A 23 19.54 -8.82 -25.21
C THR A 23 19.81 -7.32 -25.18
N LEU A 24 21.07 -6.91 -24.96
CA LEU A 24 21.45 -5.49 -24.93
C LEU A 24 21.85 -4.90 -26.27
N ARG A 25 22.08 -5.75 -27.28
CA ARG A 25 22.46 -5.25 -28.58
C ARG A 25 21.32 -4.40 -29.17
N LEU A 26 21.70 -3.28 -29.80
CA LEU A 26 20.75 -2.28 -30.29
C LEU A 26 19.78 -2.88 -31.32
N ASP A 27 20.28 -3.76 -32.19
CA ASP A 27 19.49 -4.56 -33.14
C ASP A 27 18.42 -5.39 -32.44
N VAL A 28 18.76 -6.06 -31.32
CA VAL A 28 17.83 -6.87 -30.55
C VAL A 28 16.77 -6.02 -29.85
N LYS A 29 17.17 -4.89 -29.24
CA LYS A 29 16.22 -3.95 -28.62
C LYS A 29 15.23 -3.36 -29.64
N VAL A 30 15.75 -2.94 -30.80
CA VAL A 30 14.92 -2.41 -31.90
C VAL A 30 14.01 -3.50 -32.45
N PHE A 31 14.50 -4.73 -32.58
CA PHE A 31 13.68 -5.85 -33.02
C PHE A 31 12.53 -6.14 -32.05
N TYR A 32 12.80 -6.24 -30.74
CA TYR A 32 11.75 -6.48 -29.75
C TYR A 32 10.78 -5.31 -29.62
N SER A 33 11.25 -4.06 -29.67
CA SER A 33 10.36 -2.89 -29.62
C SER A 33 9.45 -2.83 -30.86
N ALA A 34 10.00 -3.11 -32.04
CA ALA A 34 9.21 -3.23 -33.28
C ALA A 34 8.22 -4.40 -33.20
N LEU A 35 8.63 -5.54 -32.64
CA LEU A 35 7.76 -6.70 -32.44
C LEU A 35 6.59 -6.35 -31.52
N TYR A 36 6.84 -5.76 -30.35
CA TYR A 36 5.79 -5.36 -29.41
C TYR A 36 4.86 -4.29 -29.98
N ALA A 37 5.40 -3.27 -30.66
CA ALA A 37 4.60 -2.26 -31.33
C ALA A 37 3.71 -2.88 -32.42
N THR A 38 4.25 -3.84 -33.18
CA THR A 38 3.49 -4.57 -34.20
C THR A 38 2.39 -5.42 -33.55
N ILE A 39 2.68 -6.14 -32.47
CA ILE A 39 1.68 -6.93 -31.73
C ILE A 39 0.56 -6.02 -31.21
N PHE A 40 0.90 -4.87 -30.64
CA PHE A 40 -0.07 -3.91 -30.12
C PHE A 40 -0.99 -3.38 -31.23
N VAL A 41 -0.41 -2.90 -32.35
CA VAL A 41 -1.17 -2.37 -33.48
C VAL A 41 -2.03 -3.46 -34.13
N VAL A 42 -1.49 -4.67 -34.31
CA VAL A 42 -2.24 -5.82 -34.86
C VAL A 42 -3.35 -6.25 -33.91
N GLY A 43 -3.12 -6.21 -32.59
CA GLY A 43 -4.13 -6.50 -31.57
C GLY A 43 -5.29 -5.50 -31.62
N LEU A 44 -4.98 -4.20 -31.62
CA LEU A 44 -5.98 -3.13 -31.73
C LEU A 44 -6.83 -3.25 -33.00
N ILE A 45 -6.16 -3.36 -34.16
CA ILE A 45 -6.85 -3.42 -35.45
C ILE A 45 -7.62 -4.73 -35.58
N GLY A 46 -7.01 -5.87 -35.21
CA GLY A 46 -7.61 -7.19 -35.32
C GLY A 46 -8.85 -7.35 -34.45
N ASN A 47 -8.75 -6.98 -33.17
CA ASN A 47 -9.87 -7.04 -32.24
C ASN A 47 -10.95 -6.02 -32.59
N GLY A 48 -10.57 -4.80 -33.01
CA GLY A 48 -11.51 -3.79 -33.50
C GLY A 48 -12.29 -4.24 -34.75
N LEU A 49 -11.61 -4.85 -35.74
CA LEU A 49 -12.25 -5.39 -36.94
C LEU A 49 -13.13 -6.60 -36.63
N LEU A 50 -12.71 -7.47 -35.70
CA LEU A 50 -13.51 -8.63 -35.28
C LEU A 50 -14.83 -8.18 -34.66
N ILE A 51 -14.77 -7.22 -33.73
CA ILE A 51 -15.96 -6.62 -33.10
C ILE A 51 -16.83 -5.96 -34.18
N GLY A 52 -16.25 -5.14 -35.05
CA GLY A 52 -16.98 -4.46 -36.13
C GLY A 52 -17.65 -5.41 -37.13
N SER A 53 -17.00 -6.52 -37.48
CA SER A 53 -17.52 -7.55 -38.38
C SER A 53 -18.68 -8.33 -37.75
N LEU A 54 -18.55 -8.68 -36.46
CA LEU A 54 -19.59 -9.38 -35.73
C LEU A 54 -20.79 -8.47 -35.44
N ALA A 55 -20.58 -7.17 -35.17
CA ALA A 55 -21.63 -6.18 -34.97
C ALA A 55 -22.50 -5.95 -36.22
N LYS A 56 -21.92 -6.12 -37.43
CA LYS A 56 -22.66 -6.01 -38.71
C LYS A 56 -23.56 -7.22 -39.00
N ARG A 57 -23.43 -8.34 -38.29
CA ARG A 57 -24.27 -9.54 -38.54
C ARG A 57 -25.64 -9.40 -37.87
N LYS A 58 -26.71 -9.57 -38.66
CA LYS A 58 -28.11 -9.60 -38.17
C LYS A 58 -28.43 -10.75 -37.20
N ARG A 59 -27.63 -11.83 -37.15
CA ARG A 59 -27.77 -12.94 -36.20
C ARG A 59 -26.44 -13.17 -35.48
N ILE A 60 -26.41 -12.94 -34.16
CA ILE A 60 -25.27 -13.21 -33.29
C ILE A 60 -25.48 -14.60 -32.65
N SER A 61 -24.56 -15.53 -32.89
CA SER A 61 -24.55 -16.85 -32.23
C SER A 61 -23.85 -16.78 -30.87
N VAL A 62 -24.15 -17.69 -29.95
CA VAL A 62 -23.50 -17.76 -28.62
C VAL A 62 -21.96 -17.76 -28.71
N PRO A 63 -21.31 -18.53 -29.61
CA PRO A 63 -19.86 -18.46 -29.80
C PRO A 63 -19.35 -17.06 -30.18
N ASN A 64 -20.12 -16.31 -30.99
CA ASN A 64 -19.73 -14.96 -31.38
C ASN A 64 -19.76 -13.98 -30.20
N ILE A 65 -20.62 -14.21 -29.20
CA ILE A 65 -20.65 -13.41 -27.97
C ILE A 65 -19.37 -13.63 -27.17
N PHE A 66 -18.92 -14.88 -27.04
CA PHE A 66 -17.63 -15.19 -26.40
C PHE A 66 -16.45 -14.56 -27.14
N LEU A 67 -16.45 -14.58 -28.47
CA LEU A 67 -15.42 -13.92 -29.29
C LEU A 67 -15.40 -12.41 -29.11
N ILE A 68 -16.57 -11.76 -29.05
CA ILE A 68 -16.66 -10.32 -28.76
C ILE A 68 -16.14 -10.04 -27.35
N ASN A 69 -16.47 -10.86 -26.35
CA ASN A 69 -15.99 -10.67 -24.99
C ASN A 69 -14.46 -10.81 -24.87
N LEU A 70 -13.87 -11.77 -25.60
CA LEU A 70 -12.41 -11.93 -25.65
C LEU A 70 -11.75 -10.71 -26.32
N ALA A 71 -12.27 -10.26 -27.47
CA ALA A 71 -11.75 -9.09 -28.17
C ALA A 71 -11.92 -7.79 -27.38
N ILE A 72 -13.02 -7.64 -26.63
CA ILE A 72 -13.20 -6.52 -25.70
C ILE A 72 -12.22 -6.63 -24.55
N SER A 73 -11.97 -7.82 -23.98
CA SER A 73 -10.98 -7.99 -22.90
C SER A 73 -9.58 -7.57 -23.34
N ASP A 74 -9.18 -7.93 -24.56
CA ASP A 74 -7.89 -7.52 -25.13
C ASP A 74 -7.82 -6.01 -25.37
N LEU A 75 -8.95 -5.36 -25.71
CA LEU A 75 -9.04 -3.92 -25.94
C LEU A 75 -9.19 -3.09 -24.64
N VAL A 76 -9.84 -3.65 -23.62
CA VAL A 76 -10.08 -3.00 -22.31
C VAL A 76 -8.81 -2.94 -21.47
N TRP A 77 -7.80 -3.77 -21.77
CA TRP A 77 -6.47 -3.60 -21.20
C TRP A 77 -5.89 -2.20 -21.43
N ASP A 78 -6.44 -1.43 -22.39
CA ASP A 78 -6.12 -0.02 -22.66
C ASP A 78 -6.95 1.03 -21.88
N GLY A 79 -7.84 0.68 -20.93
CA GLY A 79 -8.75 1.64 -20.26
C GLY A 79 -9.14 1.30 -18.81
N ASP A 80 -8.19 0.88 -17.98
CA ASP A 80 -8.42 -0.35 -17.21
C ASP A 80 -8.78 -0.24 -15.71
N LYS A 81 -9.62 -1.20 -15.28
CA LYS A 81 -9.90 -1.56 -13.88
C LYS A 81 -9.02 -2.77 -13.53
N ILE A 82 -8.17 -2.66 -12.52
CA ILE A 82 -7.24 -3.73 -12.13
C ILE A 82 -7.72 -4.50 -10.91
N ASP A 83 -8.12 -5.76 -11.12
CA ASP A 83 -8.49 -6.69 -10.04
C ASP A 83 -7.43 -7.80 -9.88
N LYS A 84 -6.81 -7.94 -8.70
CA LYS A 84 -5.79 -8.98 -8.40
C LYS A 84 -6.05 -9.73 -7.11
N ARG A 85 -6.15 -11.06 -7.19
CA ARG A 85 -6.17 -11.98 -6.04
C ARG A 85 -4.96 -12.90 -6.07
N THR A 86 -4.18 -12.94 -4.99
CA THR A 86 -3.03 -13.86 -4.87
C THR A 86 -2.98 -14.53 -3.50
N VAL A 87 -2.56 -15.79 -3.48
CA VAL A 87 -2.25 -16.56 -2.27
C VAL A 87 -0.84 -17.14 -2.47
N TRP A 88 0.01 -17.05 -1.46
CA TRP A 88 1.37 -17.62 -1.44
C TRP A 88 1.59 -18.30 -0.10
N ASP A 89 2.35 -19.39 -0.13
CA ASP A 89 2.68 -20.23 1.01
C ASP A 89 4.16 -20.68 0.87
N GLY A 90 4.87 -20.83 1.98
CA GLY A 90 6.23 -21.35 2.08
C GLY A 90 7.17 -20.52 2.96
N ASP A 91 8.28 -21.12 3.38
CA ASP A 91 9.22 -20.60 4.40
C ASP A 91 9.73 -19.16 4.15
N LYS A 92 9.75 -18.69 2.90
CA LYS A 92 10.16 -17.33 2.53
C LYS A 92 9.34 -16.81 1.36
N ILE A 93 8.69 -15.67 1.54
CA ILE A 93 7.88 -15.00 0.52
C ILE A 93 8.39 -13.57 0.32
N ASP A 94 8.88 -13.24 -0.88
CA ASP A 94 9.14 -11.86 -1.31
C ASP A 94 8.21 -11.48 -2.47
N LYS A 95 7.43 -10.41 -2.29
CA LYS A 95 6.44 -9.95 -3.27
C LYS A 95 6.51 -8.44 -3.50
N ARG A 96 6.97 -8.05 -4.69
CA ARG A 96 6.78 -6.69 -5.25
C ARG A 96 5.58 -6.60 -6.19
N THR A 97 4.85 -5.49 -6.13
CA THR A 97 3.69 -5.19 -6.97
C THR A 97 3.55 -3.69 -7.21
N VAL A 98 3.22 -3.34 -8.44
CA VAL A 98 2.81 -2.01 -8.90
C VAL A 98 1.52 -2.23 -9.71
N LEU A 99 0.49 -1.40 -9.48
CA LEU A 99 -0.79 -1.41 -10.20
C LEU A 99 -1.23 0.04 -10.39
N ASP A 100 -1.66 0.39 -11.60
CA ASP A 100 -2.06 1.75 -11.98
C ASP A 100 -3.39 1.67 -12.74
N GLY A 101 -4.38 2.51 -12.43
CA GLY A 101 -5.65 2.57 -13.17
C GLY A 101 -6.82 3.10 -12.35
N ASP A 102 -7.89 3.56 -13.00
CA ASP A 102 -9.02 4.28 -12.38
C ASP A 102 -9.67 3.53 -11.20
N LYS A 103 -9.62 2.20 -11.22
CA LYS A 103 -10.17 1.33 -10.17
C LYS A 103 -9.21 0.17 -9.93
N ILE A 104 -8.69 0.03 -8.70
CA ILE A 104 -7.80 -1.06 -8.31
C ILE A 104 -8.37 -1.84 -7.12
N ASP A 105 -8.70 -3.11 -7.33
CA ASP A 105 -9.12 -4.04 -6.27
C ASP A 105 -8.09 -5.15 -6.06
N LYS A 106 -7.37 -5.14 -4.94
CA LYS A 106 -6.31 -6.12 -4.66
C LYS A 106 -6.48 -6.88 -3.35
N ARG A 107 -6.57 -8.21 -3.43
CA ARG A 107 -6.55 -9.14 -2.30
C ARG A 107 -5.31 -10.00 -2.30
N THR A 108 -4.63 -10.07 -1.16
CA THR A 108 -3.42 -10.89 -1.04
C THR A 108 -3.35 -11.61 0.30
N VAL A 109 -3.03 -12.88 0.30
CA VAL A 109 -2.69 -13.70 1.48
C VAL A 109 -1.27 -14.23 1.27
N LEU A 110 -0.37 -14.07 2.23
CA LEU A 110 0.98 -14.64 2.25
C LEU A 110 1.15 -15.35 3.60
N ASP A 111 1.72 -16.56 3.62
CA ASP A 111 1.92 -17.39 4.81
C ASP A 111 3.34 -18.00 4.81
N GLY A 112 4.09 -17.88 5.91
CA GLY A 112 5.39 -18.53 6.11
C GLY A 112 6.39 -17.69 6.91
N ASP A 113 7.47 -18.31 7.39
CA ASP A 113 8.40 -17.76 8.41
C ASP A 113 8.95 -16.36 8.11
N LYS A 114 9.12 -15.99 6.83
CA LYS A 114 9.61 -14.67 6.41
C LYS A 114 8.79 -14.11 5.27
N ILE A 115 8.13 -12.97 5.49
CA ILE A 115 7.30 -12.31 4.48
C ILE A 115 7.75 -10.87 4.24
N ASP A 116 8.25 -10.63 3.03
CA ASP A 116 8.59 -9.32 2.52
C ASP A 116 7.59 -8.88 1.45
N LYS A 117 6.91 -7.75 1.67
CA LYS A 117 5.87 -7.28 0.75
C LYS A 117 5.97 -5.79 0.46
N ARG A 118 6.21 -5.48 -0.81
CA ARG A 118 6.12 -4.13 -1.36
C ARG A 118 4.93 -3.98 -2.31
N THR A 119 4.12 -2.96 -2.08
CA THR A 119 3.04 -2.60 -3.01
C THR A 119 2.98 -1.09 -3.24
N VAL A 120 2.86 -0.70 -4.49
CA VAL A 120 2.47 0.64 -4.93
C VAL A 120 1.15 0.47 -5.70
N LEU A 121 0.15 1.31 -5.44
CA LEU A 121 -1.14 1.33 -6.16
C LEU A 121 -1.46 2.80 -6.50
N ASP A 122 -1.82 3.12 -7.72
CA ASP A 122 -2.18 4.47 -8.15
C ASP A 122 -3.52 4.48 -8.90
N GLY A 123 -4.44 5.38 -8.54
CA GLY A 123 -5.71 5.55 -9.24
C GLY A 123 -6.87 6.02 -8.36
N ASP A 124 -7.96 6.48 -8.98
CA ASP A 124 -9.06 7.16 -8.30
C ASP A 124 -9.76 6.33 -7.21
N LYS A 125 -9.83 5.00 -7.36
CA LYS A 125 -10.49 4.11 -6.39
C LYS A 125 -9.62 2.91 -6.10
N ILE A 126 -9.07 2.84 -4.89
CA ILE A 126 -8.12 1.78 -4.48
C ILE A 126 -8.62 1.01 -3.26
N ASP A 127 -9.02 -0.23 -3.49
CA ASP A 127 -9.33 -1.18 -2.44
C ASP A 127 -8.20 -2.20 -2.32
N LYS A 128 -7.58 -2.30 -1.13
CA LYS A 128 -6.71 -3.45 -0.87
C LYS A 128 -6.87 -4.10 0.49
N ARG A 129 -6.97 -5.42 0.43
CA ARG A 129 -6.97 -6.35 1.55
C ARG A 129 -5.69 -7.17 1.55
N THR A 130 -5.06 -7.26 2.72
CA THR A 130 -3.89 -8.10 2.90
C THR A 130 -3.95 -8.82 4.24
N VAL A 131 -3.61 -10.10 4.22
CA VAL A 131 -3.30 -10.92 5.39
C VAL A 131 -1.88 -11.44 5.18
N LEU A 132 -1.00 -11.29 6.17
CA LEU A 132 0.34 -11.91 6.20
C LEU A 132 0.49 -12.61 7.55
N ASP A 133 1.10 -13.78 7.56
CA ASP A 133 1.31 -14.60 8.76
C ASP A 133 2.73 -15.20 8.74
N GLY A 134 3.49 -15.04 9.82
CA GLY A 134 4.82 -15.66 9.98
C GLY A 134 5.79 -14.86 10.86
N ASP A 135 6.85 -15.52 11.35
CA ASP A 135 7.77 -14.98 12.37
C ASP A 135 8.36 -13.59 12.07
N LYS A 136 8.58 -13.25 10.79
CA LYS A 136 9.12 -11.96 10.35
C LYS A 136 8.33 -11.41 9.20
N ILE A 137 7.66 -10.27 9.40
CA ILE A 137 6.86 -9.63 8.36
C ILE A 137 7.27 -8.18 8.13
N ASP A 138 7.75 -7.90 6.92
CA ASP A 138 8.02 -6.55 6.44
C ASP A 138 7.00 -6.12 5.39
N LYS A 139 6.21 -5.09 5.70
CA LYS A 139 5.20 -4.57 4.79
C LYS A 139 5.37 -3.10 4.47
N ARG A 140 5.73 -2.83 3.21
CA ARG A 140 5.71 -1.50 2.61
C ARG A 140 4.55 -1.31 1.64
N THR A 141 3.82 -0.22 1.84
CA THR A 141 2.74 0.17 0.93
C THR A 141 2.73 1.67 0.67
N VAL A 142 2.59 2.05 -0.57
CA VAL A 142 2.25 3.41 -1.02
C VAL A 142 0.94 3.28 -1.80
N ARG A 143 0.01 4.20 -1.62
CA ARG A 143 -1.13 4.32 -2.53
C ARG A 143 -1.60 5.76 -2.61
N ASP A 144 -1.98 6.18 -3.80
CA ASP A 144 -2.38 7.55 -4.09
C ASP A 144 -3.69 7.48 -4.90
N GLY A 145 -4.69 8.31 -4.58
CA GLY A 145 -6.01 8.22 -5.23
C GLY A 145 -7.16 8.86 -4.47
N ASP A 146 -8.25 9.23 -5.16
CA ASP A 146 -9.41 9.91 -4.56
C ASP A 146 -10.11 9.13 -3.42
N LYS A 147 -10.20 7.80 -3.54
CA LYS A 147 -10.85 6.92 -2.54
C LYS A 147 -9.96 5.72 -2.26
N ILE A 148 -9.48 5.61 -1.03
CA ILE A 148 -8.54 4.57 -0.64
C ILE A 148 -9.03 3.79 0.56
N ASP A 149 -9.30 2.49 0.36
CA ASP A 149 -9.70 1.58 1.42
C ASP A 149 -8.62 0.52 1.71
N LYS A 150 -8.23 0.42 2.97
CA LYS A 150 -7.18 -0.50 3.41
C LYS A 150 -7.57 -1.39 4.55
N ARG A 151 -7.56 -2.69 4.29
CA ARG A 151 -7.56 -3.71 5.35
C ARG A 151 -6.22 -4.44 5.40
N THR A 152 -5.63 -4.52 6.58
CA THR A 152 -4.42 -5.31 6.82
C THR A 152 -4.50 -6.03 8.15
N VAL A 153 -4.25 -7.33 8.15
CA VAL A 153 -3.99 -8.15 9.35
C VAL A 153 -2.59 -8.71 9.16
N LEU A 154 -1.72 -8.58 10.16
CA LEU A 154 -0.39 -9.20 10.21
C LEU A 154 -0.23 -9.90 11.55
N ASP A 155 0.41 -11.07 11.56
CA ASP A 155 0.64 -11.90 12.76
C ASP A 155 2.07 -12.47 12.72
N GLY A 156 2.82 -12.37 13.82
CA GLY A 156 4.16 -12.96 13.96
C GLY A 156 5.13 -12.17 14.85
N ASP A 157 6.20 -12.81 15.31
CA ASP A 157 7.13 -12.28 16.34
C ASP A 157 7.72 -10.90 16.04
N LYS A 158 7.98 -10.57 14.76
CA LYS A 158 8.56 -9.29 14.34
C LYS A 158 7.80 -8.71 13.16
N ILE A 159 7.19 -7.55 13.37
CA ILE A 159 6.35 -6.93 12.35
C ILE A 159 6.70 -5.47 12.10
N ASP A 160 7.18 -5.18 10.88
CA ASP A 160 7.52 -3.83 10.44
C ASP A 160 6.53 -3.30 9.37
N LYS A 161 5.88 -2.17 9.65
CA LYS A 161 5.03 -1.45 8.69
C LYS A 161 5.57 -0.12 8.27
N ARG A 162 5.54 0.10 6.95
CA ARG A 162 5.47 1.44 6.38
C ARG A 162 4.26 1.62 5.47
N THR A 163 3.45 2.64 5.76
CA THR A 163 2.33 3.03 4.88
C THR A 163 2.29 4.53 4.64
N VAL A 164 2.28 4.93 3.38
CA VAL A 164 1.92 6.28 2.93
C VAL A 164 0.63 6.13 2.13
N LEU A 165 -0.36 6.97 2.40
CA LEU A 165 -1.60 7.06 1.62
C LEU A 165 -1.96 8.53 1.43
N ASP A 166 -2.36 8.90 0.21
CA ASP A 166 -2.77 10.26 -0.18
C ASP A 166 -4.09 10.20 -0.95
N GLY A 167 -5.08 11.04 -0.60
CA GLY A 167 -6.40 10.97 -1.23
C GLY A 167 -7.55 11.67 -0.50
N ASN A 168 -8.57 12.09 -1.25
CA ASN A 168 -9.76 12.79 -0.72
C ASN A 168 -10.53 11.99 0.36
N LYS A 169 -10.55 10.66 0.29
CA LYS A 169 -11.16 9.79 1.32
C LYS A 169 -10.25 8.60 1.60
N ILE A 170 -9.80 8.46 2.85
CA ILE A 170 -8.89 7.39 3.23
C ILE A 170 -9.39 6.61 4.44
N ASP A 171 -9.80 5.36 4.23
CA ASP A 171 -10.27 4.47 5.27
C ASP A 171 -9.27 3.33 5.54
N LYS A 172 -8.94 3.12 6.81
CA LYS A 172 -8.03 2.02 7.22
C LYS A 172 -8.39 1.29 8.47
N ARG A 173 -8.36 -0.03 8.32
CA ARG A 173 -8.35 -0.99 9.40
C ARG A 173 -7.06 -1.81 9.42
N THR A 174 -6.42 -1.82 10.58
CA THR A 174 -5.22 -2.64 10.79
C THR A 174 -5.23 -3.36 12.13
N VAL A 175 -4.86 -4.64 12.11
CA VAL A 175 -4.57 -5.51 13.26
C VAL A 175 -3.15 -6.08 13.09
N TRP A 176 -2.41 -6.19 14.19
CA TRP A 176 -1.00 -6.55 14.30
C TRP A 176 -0.81 -7.24 15.64
N ASP A 177 -0.29 -8.46 15.65
CA ASP A 177 -0.12 -9.26 16.85
C ASP A 177 1.29 -9.88 16.83
N GLY A 178 2.10 -9.71 17.89
CA GLY A 178 3.43 -10.32 18.02
C GLY A 178 4.46 -9.50 18.82
N ASP A 179 5.54 -10.14 19.31
CA ASP A 179 6.48 -9.59 20.32
C ASP A 179 7.07 -8.20 20.01
N LYS A 180 7.31 -7.88 18.74
CA LYS A 180 7.89 -6.59 18.31
C LYS A 180 7.13 -6.00 17.14
N ILE A 181 6.49 -4.86 17.35
CA ILE A 181 5.70 -4.16 16.33
C ILE A 181 6.19 -2.73 16.11
N ASP A 182 6.75 -2.47 14.93
CA ASP A 182 7.17 -1.13 14.51
C ASP A 182 6.30 -0.60 13.36
N LYS A 183 5.77 0.62 13.53
CA LYS A 183 4.83 1.17 12.55
C LYS A 183 5.03 2.66 12.26
N ARG A 184 5.27 2.95 10.98
CA ARG A 184 5.20 4.30 10.42
C ARG A 184 4.05 4.47 9.45
N THR A 185 3.22 5.47 9.70
CA THR A 185 2.09 5.78 8.82
C THR A 185 1.93 7.28 8.56
N VAL A 186 1.74 7.66 7.30
CA VAL A 186 1.40 9.02 6.82
C VAL A 186 0.11 8.92 6.00
N TRP A 187 -0.78 9.91 6.14
CA TRP A 187 -2.14 9.99 5.62
C TRP A 187 -2.45 11.45 5.33
N ASP A 188 -2.78 11.79 4.10
CA ASP A 188 -3.04 13.17 3.69
C ASP A 188 -4.35 13.20 2.87
N GLY A 189 -5.31 14.07 3.21
CA GLY A 189 -6.53 14.33 2.42
C GLY A 189 -7.81 14.61 3.22
N ASP A 190 -8.89 15.03 2.55
CA ASP A 190 -10.07 15.66 3.18
C ASP A 190 -10.75 14.86 4.31
N LYS A 191 -10.78 13.52 4.22
CA LYS A 191 -11.40 12.63 5.23
C LYS A 191 -10.53 11.44 5.52
N ILE A 192 -10.13 11.29 6.78
CA ILE A 192 -9.24 10.23 7.24
C ILE A 192 -9.87 9.45 8.40
N ASP A 193 -10.21 8.19 8.15
CA ASP A 193 -10.75 7.28 9.16
C ASP A 193 -9.79 6.11 9.42
N LYS A 194 -9.33 5.97 10.67
CA LYS A 194 -8.36 4.93 11.04
C LYS A 194 -8.72 4.18 12.31
N ARG A 195 -8.81 2.86 12.17
CA ARG A 195 -8.80 1.88 13.27
C ARG A 195 -7.50 1.08 13.29
N THR A 196 -6.82 1.09 14.45
CA THR A 196 -5.64 0.26 14.68
C THR A 196 -5.74 -0.49 16.00
N VAL A 197 -5.47 -1.79 15.99
CA VAL A 197 -5.15 -2.61 17.17
C VAL A 197 -3.73 -3.13 16.95
N LEU A 198 -2.89 -3.07 17.97
CA LEU A 198 -1.56 -3.69 18.02
C LEU A 198 -1.40 -4.36 19.40
N ASP A 199 -0.78 -5.52 19.44
CA ASP A 199 -0.56 -6.34 20.65
C ASP A 199 0.85 -6.96 20.62
N GLY A 200 1.59 -6.91 21.72
CA GLY A 200 2.88 -7.59 21.93
C GLY A 200 3.90 -6.81 22.76
N ASP A 201 4.95 -7.47 23.27
CA ASP A 201 5.89 -6.95 24.28
C ASP A 201 6.47 -5.55 24.00
N LYS A 202 6.70 -5.20 22.73
CA LYS A 202 7.24 -3.89 22.33
C LYS A 202 6.48 -3.32 21.15
N ILE A 203 5.88 -2.15 21.35
CA ILE A 203 5.08 -1.49 20.32
C ILE A 203 5.50 -0.04 20.09
N ASP A 204 6.05 0.23 18.91
CA ASP A 204 6.45 1.56 18.48
C ASP A 204 5.59 2.08 17.32
N LYS A 205 5.04 3.29 17.45
CA LYS A 205 4.37 3.96 16.31
C LYS A 205 4.52 5.43 16.20
N ARG A 206 4.75 5.79 14.94
CA ARG A 206 4.57 7.13 14.41
C ARG A 206 3.39 7.20 13.46
N THR A 207 2.48 8.13 13.74
CA THR A 207 1.40 8.49 12.82
C THR A 207 1.36 9.99 12.58
N VAL A 208 1.30 10.39 11.33
CA VAL A 208 0.92 11.73 10.86
C VAL A 208 -0.37 11.56 10.06
N LEU A 209 -1.36 12.43 10.32
CA LEU A 209 -2.62 12.53 9.57
C LEU A 209 -2.85 14.02 9.29
N ASP A 210 -3.26 14.38 8.08
CA ASP A 210 -3.59 15.75 7.68
C ASP A 210 -4.89 15.73 6.86
N GLY A 211 -5.88 16.56 7.21
CA GLY A 211 -7.17 16.56 6.52
C GLY A 211 -8.33 17.23 7.27
N ASN A 212 -9.31 17.76 6.54
CA ASN A 212 -10.47 18.48 7.09
C ASN A 212 -11.28 17.69 8.14
N LYS A 213 -11.30 16.35 8.07
CA LYS A 213 -11.94 15.48 9.08
C LYS A 213 -11.04 14.28 9.41
N ILE A 214 -10.62 14.17 10.66
CA ILE A 214 -9.75 13.09 11.13
C ILE A 214 -10.37 12.32 12.29
N ASP A 215 -10.75 11.07 12.02
CA ASP A 215 -11.23 10.13 13.03
C ASP A 215 -10.22 9.01 13.24
N LYS A 216 -9.69 8.88 14.47
CA LYS A 216 -8.79 7.76 14.77
C LYS A 216 -9.00 7.12 16.12
N ARG A 217 -9.24 5.81 16.06
CA ARG A 217 -9.33 4.87 17.19
C ARG A 217 -8.13 3.95 17.20
N THR A 218 -7.46 3.87 18.34
CA THR A 218 -6.31 2.99 18.51
C THR A 218 -6.32 2.28 19.86
N VAL A 219 -6.01 0.99 19.85
CA VAL A 219 -5.72 0.14 21.03
C VAL A 219 -4.30 -0.42 20.88
N TRP A 220 -3.60 -0.51 22.00
CA TRP A 220 -2.20 -0.89 22.18
C TRP A 220 -2.12 -1.68 23.47
N ASP A 221 -1.47 -2.84 23.44
CA ASP A 221 -1.30 -3.72 24.60
C ASP A 221 0.11 -4.32 24.54
N GLY A 222 0.88 -4.23 25.63
CA GLY A 222 2.22 -4.84 25.72
C GLY A 222 3.19 -4.09 26.64
N ASP A 223 4.23 -4.78 27.12
CA ASP A 223 5.14 -4.30 28.18
C ASP A 223 5.74 -2.90 27.93
N LYS A 224 6.03 -2.54 26.66
CA LYS A 224 6.60 -1.24 26.30
C LYS A 224 5.87 -0.63 25.11
N ILE A 225 5.28 0.54 25.32
CA ILE A 225 4.53 1.25 24.29
C ILE A 225 5.09 2.66 24.06
N ASP A 226 5.63 2.90 22.87
CA ASP A 226 6.07 4.22 22.41
C ASP A 226 5.20 4.74 21.27
N LYS A 227 4.50 5.85 21.52
CA LYS A 227 3.53 6.40 20.57
C LYS A 227 3.72 7.88 20.32
N ARG A 228 4.01 8.22 19.05
CA ARG A 228 3.95 9.58 18.52
C ARG A 228 2.82 9.76 17.51
N THR A 229 1.99 10.77 17.74
CA THR A 229 0.91 11.13 16.81
C THR A 229 0.84 12.62 16.59
N VAL A 230 0.84 13.04 15.32
CA VAL A 230 0.55 14.41 14.86
C VAL A 230 -0.74 14.34 14.04
N ARG A 231 -1.62 15.33 14.21
CA ARG A 231 -2.84 15.50 13.43
C ARG A 231 -3.11 16.96 13.18
N ASP A 232 -3.63 17.27 12.00
CA ASP A 232 -3.96 18.62 11.55
C ASP A 232 -5.27 18.61 10.75
N GLY A 233 -6.17 19.56 11.00
CA GLY A 233 -7.36 19.83 10.20
C GLY A 233 -8.63 20.19 11.00
N ASP A 234 -9.67 20.69 10.32
CA ASP A 234 -10.82 21.38 10.93
C ASP A 234 -11.55 20.60 12.04
N LYS A 235 -11.67 19.27 11.91
CA LYS A 235 -12.37 18.40 12.87
C LYS A 235 -11.54 17.18 13.21
N ILE A 236 -11.17 17.03 14.49
CA ILE A 236 -10.32 15.92 14.95
C ILE A 236 -10.95 15.15 16.10
N ASP A 237 -11.21 13.85 15.87
CA ASP A 237 -11.64 12.92 16.89
C ASP A 237 -10.55 11.87 17.21
N LYS A 238 -10.19 11.77 18.49
CA LYS A 238 -9.19 10.82 18.99
C LYS A 238 -9.73 9.93 20.08
N ARG A 239 -9.64 8.61 19.86
CA ARG A 239 -9.70 7.62 20.94
C ARG A 239 -8.42 6.80 21.00
N THR A 240 -7.80 6.74 22.17
CA THR A 240 -6.62 5.91 22.43
C THR A 240 -6.76 5.19 23.75
N VAL A 241 -6.49 3.88 23.74
CA VAL A 241 -6.26 3.04 24.92
C VAL A 241 -4.85 2.46 24.77
N LEU A 242 -4.02 2.56 25.82
CA LEU A 242 -2.70 1.93 25.92
C LEU A 242 -2.65 1.17 27.26
N ASP A 243 -2.16 -0.07 27.26
CA ASP A 243 -1.97 -0.92 28.43
C ASP A 243 -0.57 -1.56 28.39
N GLY A 244 0.21 -1.49 29.48
CA GLY A 244 1.58 -2.02 29.52
C GLY A 244 2.48 -1.44 30.62
N ASP A 245 3.53 -2.17 31.02
CA ASP A 245 4.45 -1.76 32.10
C ASP A 245 5.08 -0.37 31.91
N LYS A 246 5.40 0.02 30.67
CA LYS A 246 6.01 1.31 30.32
C LYS A 246 5.32 1.95 29.13
N ILE A 247 4.79 3.15 29.31
CA ILE A 247 4.04 3.87 28.29
C ILE A 247 4.61 5.28 28.08
N ASP A 248 5.11 5.55 26.87
CA ASP A 248 5.53 6.89 26.43
C ASP A 248 4.63 7.39 25.28
N LYS A 249 3.87 8.46 25.54
CA LYS A 249 2.89 9.00 24.60
C LYS A 249 3.09 10.48 24.30
N ARG A 250 3.37 10.81 23.04
CA ARG A 250 3.35 12.18 22.51
C ARG A 250 2.22 12.40 21.49
N THR A 251 1.41 13.43 21.74
CA THR A 251 0.32 13.87 20.85
C THR A 251 0.43 15.36 20.53
N VAL A 252 0.35 15.72 19.26
CA VAL A 252 0.15 17.10 18.77
C VAL A 252 -1.13 17.11 17.93
N LEU A 253 -2.03 18.05 18.18
CA LEU A 253 -3.31 18.24 17.47
C LEU A 253 -3.47 19.72 17.16
N ASP A 254 -3.89 20.05 15.94
CA ASP A 254 -4.25 21.40 15.50
C ASP A 254 -5.57 21.34 14.72
N GLY A 255 -6.48 22.29 14.91
CA GLY A 255 -7.81 22.29 14.28
C GLY A 255 -8.91 23.02 15.08
N ASP A 256 -9.93 23.50 14.37
CA ASP A 256 -11.03 24.29 14.95
C ASP A 256 -11.90 23.50 15.96
N LYS A 257 -12.05 22.18 15.78
CA LYS A 257 -12.89 21.32 16.65
C LYS A 257 -12.16 20.03 17.01
N ILE A 258 -11.73 19.91 18.27
CA ILE A 258 -10.89 18.79 18.73
C ILE A 258 -11.48 18.02 19.92
N ASP A 259 -11.86 16.77 19.68
CA ASP A 259 -12.28 15.82 20.72
C ASP A 259 -11.24 14.72 20.98
N LYS A 260 -10.84 14.55 22.25
CA LYS A 260 -9.80 13.60 22.63
C LYS A 260 -10.12 12.81 23.89
N ARG A 261 -10.20 11.48 23.74
CA ARG A 261 -10.24 10.50 24.82
C ARG A 261 -8.98 9.65 24.89
N THR A 262 -8.40 9.53 26.08
CA THR A 262 -7.19 8.75 26.35
C THR A 262 -7.34 7.98 27.66
N VAL A 263 -7.10 6.67 27.62
CA VAL A 263 -6.92 5.79 28.79
C VAL A 263 -5.52 5.19 28.70
N LEU A 264 -4.78 5.17 29.81
CA LEU A 264 -3.41 4.66 29.95
C LEU A 264 -3.35 3.88 31.27
N ASP A 265 -2.92 2.62 31.23
CA ASP A 265 -2.73 1.77 32.41
C ASP A 265 -1.33 1.15 32.33
N GLY A 266 -0.53 1.26 33.40
CA GLY A 266 0.87 0.84 33.39
C GLY A 266 1.68 1.31 34.60
N ASP A 267 2.76 0.59 34.92
CA ASP A 267 3.63 0.89 36.07
C ASP A 267 4.39 2.22 35.90
N LYS A 268 4.75 2.60 34.67
CA LYS A 268 5.48 3.84 34.34
C LYS A 268 4.87 4.52 33.12
N ILE A 269 4.42 5.78 33.28
CA ILE A 269 3.71 6.51 32.22
C ILE A 269 4.29 7.92 32.01
N ASP A 270 4.72 8.25 30.78
CA ASP A 270 4.95 9.62 30.30
C ASP A 270 3.95 10.01 29.21
N LYS A 271 3.31 11.18 29.36
CA LYS A 271 2.30 11.70 28.44
C LYS A 271 2.52 13.18 28.16
N ARG A 272 2.88 13.50 26.91
CA ARG A 272 2.91 14.88 26.38
C ARG A 272 1.79 15.13 25.39
N THR A 273 1.05 16.23 25.61
CA THR A 273 0.02 16.72 24.68
C THR A 273 0.26 18.18 24.36
N VAL A 274 0.24 18.52 23.08
CA VAL A 274 0.14 19.90 22.56
C VAL A 274 -1.16 20.00 21.78
N ARG A 275 -1.89 21.10 21.99
CA ARG A 275 -3.10 21.45 21.25
C ARG A 275 -3.00 22.94 20.94
N ASP A 276 -3.11 23.27 19.67
CA ASP A 276 -3.28 24.65 19.23
C ASP A 276 -4.77 24.83 18.93
N GLU A 277 -5.41 25.78 19.60
CA GLU A 277 -6.81 26.16 19.36
C GLU A 277 -6.76 27.46 18.55
N CYS A 278 -7.21 27.41 17.29
CA CYS A 278 -7.58 28.63 16.57
C CYS A 278 -8.89 29.14 17.16
N ASP A 279 -8.79 30.01 18.17
CA ASP A 279 -9.92 30.85 18.57
C ASP A 279 -10.31 31.73 17.38
N GLN A 280 -11.28 31.28 16.58
CA GLN A 280 -12.05 32.22 15.76
C GLN A 280 -12.92 33.05 16.73
N LYS A 281 -12.49 34.30 16.96
CA LYS A 281 -13.31 35.36 17.54
C LYS A 281 -14.59 35.59 16.75
#